data_AF-A0A838KAX5-F1
#
_entry.id   AF-A0A838KAX5-F1
#
_cell.length_a   1.000
_cell.length_b   1.000
_cell.length_c   1.000
_cell.angle_alpha   90.00
_cell.angle_beta   90.00
_cell.angle_gamma   90.00
#
_symmetry.space_group_name_H-M   'P 1'
#
loop_
_entity.id
_entity.type
_entity.pdbx_description
1 polymer ?
#
loop_
_entity_poly.entity_id
_entity_poly.type
_entity_poly.pdbx_seq_one_letter_code
_entity_poly.pdbx_strand_id
1 'polypeptide(L)'
;MGQRPFDWPRPDGAPDVADAWTSVSRMLRSWILHNYLSEFGRRVPENGDYGLEHGYGNCMLVMGAGVRGGQVHTRWPGLGTAQLVDDDLAVTVDYRSVLSEVVRVRYPTDASAVFPGFVAEGVGVMA
;
A
#
# COMPACT_ATOMS: atom_id res chain seq x y z
N MET A 1 -11.67 -14.30 16.03
CA MET A 1 -12.09 -12.88 16.09
C MET A 1 -12.02 -12.46 17.55
N GLY A 2 -11.14 -11.52 17.88
CA GLY A 2 -10.85 -11.12 19.26
C GLY A 2 -9.38 -10.74 19.40
N GLN A 3 -9.10 -9.44 19.44
CA GLN A 3 -7.77 -8.96 19.82
C GLN A 3 -7.60 -9.25 21.31
N ARG A 4 -6.55 -9.99 21.69
CA ARG A 4 -6.16 -10.06 23.10
C ARG A 4 -5.70 -8.66 23.54
N PRO A 5 -5.95 -8.22 24.78
CA PRO A 5 -5.41 -6.96 25.29
C PRO A 5 -3.89 -6.91 25.12
N PHE A 6 -3.38 -5.80 24.59
CA PHE A 6 -1.94 -5.57 24.43
C PHE A 6 -1.40 -4.98 25.74
N ASP A 7 -0.57 -5.76 26.45
CA ASP A 7 0.12 -5.30 27.65
C ASP A 7 1.38 -4.52 27.27
N TRP A 8 1.23 -3.21 27.09
CA TRP A 8 2.33 -2.26 27.04
C TRP A 8 1.98 -1.05 27.92
N PRO A 9 2.83 -0.63 28.86
CA PRO A 9 2.55 0.54 29.64
C PRO A 9 2.85 1.79 28.80
N ARG A 10 1.86 2.69 28.69
CA ARG A 10 2.14 4.09 28.36
C ARG A 10 3.07 4.67 29.44
N PRO A 11 3.96 5.62 29.12
CA PRO A 11 4.80 6.29 30.13
C PRO A 11 4.04 6.96 31.27
N ASP A 12 2.74 7.25 31.07
CA ASP A 12 1.83 7.90 32.01
C ASP A 12 0.89 6.93 32.76
N GLY A 13 0.98 5.62 32.50
CA GLY A 13 0.17 4.59 33.18
C GLY A 13 -1.32 4.57 32.82
N ALA A 14 -1.79 5.37 31.87
CA ALA A 14 -3.20 5.39 31.47
C ALA A 14 -3.57 4.21 30.54
N PRO A 15 -4.79 3.62 30.65
CA PRO A 15 -5.21 2.50 29.81
C PRO A 15 -5.45 2.95 28.36
N ASP A 16 -4.75 2.39 27.36
CA ASP A 16 -4.89 2.75 25.94
C ASP A 16 -6.31 2.51 25.38
N VAL A 17 -7.04 3.59 25.14
CA VAL A 17 -8.43 3.61 24.62
C VAL A 17 -8.50 3.87 23.12
N ALA A 18 -7.37 4.09 22.44
CA ALA A 18 -7.37 4.33 21.01
C ALA A 18 -7.77 3.05 20.25
N ASP A 19 -8.63 3.18 19.25
CA ASP A 19 -8.93 2.07 18.35
C ASP A 19 -7.79 1.87 17.32
N ALA A 20 -7.90 0.85 16.48
CA ALA A 20 -6.93 0.62 15.42
C ALA A 20 -6.85 1.81 14.45
N TRP A 21 -7.94 2.57 14.25
CA TRP A 21 -8.01 3.66 13.27
C TRP A 21 -7.41 4.98 13.76
N THR A 22 -7.28 5.14 15.08
CA THR A 22 -6.76 6.37 15.72
C THR A 22 -5.35 6.21 16.29
N SER A 23 -4.76 5.01 16.21
CA SER A 23 -3.40 4.73 16.68
C SER A 23 -2.57 3.99 15.63
N VAL A 24 -1.55 4.65 15.08
CA VAL A 24 -0.61 4.08 14.10
C VAL A 24 0.07 2.83 14.65
N SER A 25 0.46 2.84 15.93
CA SER A 25 1.04 1.67 16.61
C SER A 25 0.08 0.48 16.63
N ARG A 26 -1.22 0.73 16.78
CA ARG A 26 -2.26 -0.30 16.69
C ARG A 26 -2.51 -0.74 15.26
N MET A 27 -2.54 0.17 14.27
CA MET A 27 -2.64 -0.21 12.84
C MET A 27 -1.54 -1.20 12.46
N LEU A 28 -0.29 -0.86 12.80
CA LEU A 28 0.90 -1.64 12.44
C LEU A 28 0.95 -3.03 13.11
N ARG A 29 0.45 -3.16 14.35
CA ARG A 29 0.45 -4.44 15.10
C ARG A 29 -0.87 -5.21 15.02
N SER A 30 -1.89 -4.64 14.39
CA SER A 30 -3.19 -5.30 14.31
C SER A 30 -3.14 -6.53 13.42
N TRP A 31 -4.04 -7.48 13.70
CA TRP A 31 -4.35 -8.59 12.80
C TRP A 31 -5.10 -8.14 11.53
N ILE A 32 -5.28 -6.83 11.36
CA ILE A 32 -6.03 -6.17 10.30
C ILE A 32 -5.01 -5.70 9.27
N LEU A 33 -5.28 -6.04 8.00
CA LEU A 33 -4.52 -5.52 6.89
C LEU A 33 -5.10 -4.16 6.48
N HIS A 34 -4.23 -3.16 6.36
CA HIS A 34 -4.56 -1.83 5.86
C HIS A 34 -3.89 -1.62 4.51
N ASN A 35 -4.65 -1.15 3.53
CA ASN A 35 -4.15 -0.78 2.21
C ASN A 35 -4.65 0.61 1.86
N TYR A 36 -3.75 1.48 1.40
CA TYR A 36 -4.09 2.78 0.83
C TYR A 36 -3.65 2.81 -0.64
N LEU A 37 -4.59 3.10 -1.53
CA LEU A 37 -4.37 3.26 -2.96
C LEU A 37 -5.09 4.53 -3.43
N SER A 38 -4.51 5.18 -4.43
CA SER A 38 -5.09 6.32 -5.12
C SER A 38 -5.01 6.07 -6.61
N GLU A 39 -5.93 6.61 -7.39
CA GLU A 39 -5.77 6.73 -8.85
C GLU A 39 -5.04 8.02 -9.24
N PHE A 40 -4.85 8.93 -8.26
CA PHE A 40 -4.25 10.24 -8.47
C PHE A 40 -2.76 10.20 -8.17
N GLY A 41 -1.96 10.02 -9.22
CA GLY A 41 -0.54 10.38 -9.25
C GLY A 41 -0.34 11.84 -9.69
N ARG A 42 0.91 12.26 -9.88
CA ARG A 42 1.26 13.61 -10.36
C ARG A 42 2.15 13.53 -11.59
N ARG A 43 1.92 14.44 -12.55
CA ARG A 43 2.87 14.65 -13.64
C ARG A 43 4.18 15.22 -13.06
N VAL A 44 5.30 14.89 -13.69
CA VAL A 44 6.60 15.43 -13.29
C VAL A 44 6.78 16.91 -13.67
N PRO A 45 6.45 17.35 -14.91
CA PRO A 45 6.55 18.76 -15.26
C PRO A 45 5.44 19.59 -14.62
N GLU A 46 5.78 20.85 -14.35
CA GLU A 46 4.85 21.91 -13.97
C GLU A 46 3.90 22.25 -15.13
N ASN A 47 2.66 22.65 -14.80
CA ASN A 47 1.68 23.09 -15.79
C ASN A 47 1.82 24.58 -16.15
N GLY A 48 1.01 25.06 -17.09
CA GLY A 48 1.08 26.46 -17.56
C GLY A 48 0.72 27.52 -16.50
N ASP A 49 0.12 27.12 -15.38
CA ASP A 49 -0.31 27.99 -14.28
C ASP A 49 0.58 27.84 -13.03
N TYR A 50 1.78 27.25 -13.18
CA TYR A 50 2.72 26.99 -12.08
C TYR A 50 2.20 25.99 -11.02
N GLY A 51 1.35 25.06 -11.44
CA GLY A 51 0.75 24.00 -10.64
C GLY A 51 1.16 22.60 -11.08
N LEU A 52 0.62 21.58 -10.39
CA LEU A 52 0.85 20.16 -10.69
C LEU A 52 -0.43 19.51 -11.21
N GLU A 53 -0.34 18.86 -12.37
CA GLU A 53 -1.45 18.10 -12.96
C GLU A 53 -1.58 16.69 -12.40
N HIS A 54 -2.73 16.08 -12.66
CA HIS A 54 -2.98 14.66 -12.44
C HIS A 54 -2.08 13.81 -13.35
N GLY A 55 -1.50 12.75 -12.78
CA GLY A 55 -0.74 11.76 -13.55
C GLY A 55 -0.87 10.34 -13.00
N TYR A 56 -0.18 9.38 -13.59
CA TYR A 56 -0.36 7.96 -13.29
C TYR A 56 0.33 7.46 -12.01
N GLY A 57 1.62 7.78 -11.82
CA GLY A 57 2.45 7.18 -10.79
C GLY A 57 2.16 7.66 -9.37
N ASN A 58 1.98 6.73 -8.42
CA ASN A 58 1.81 7.01 -7.00
C ASN A 58 2.49 5.96 -6.10
N CYS A 59 2.27 6.06 -4.79
CA CYS A 59 2.67 5.04 -3.83
C CYS A 59 1.44 4.34 -3.22
N MET A 60 1.52 3.02 -3.10
CA MET A 60 0.57 2.21 -2.33
C MET A 60 1.21 1.88 -0.98
N LEU A 61 0.47 2.11 0.11
CA LEU A 61 0.91 1.76 1.45
C LEU A 61 0.16 0.52 1.95
N VAL A 62 0.91 -0.51 2.34
CA VAL A 62 0.38 -1.80 2.83
C VAL A 62 1.01 -2.10 4.19
N MET A 63 0.17 -2.34 5.20
CA MET A 63 0.62 -2.51 6.58
C MET A 63 -0.30 -3.43 7.39
N GLY A 64 0.25 -4.06 8.43
CA GLY A 64 -0.49 -4.94 9.35
C GLY A 64 -0.18 -6.42 9.13
N ALA A 65 -1.08 -7.30 9.58
CA ALA A 65 -0.77 -8.72 9.68
C ALA A 65 -0.49 -9.42 8.34
N GLY A 66 0.64 -10.14 8.33
CA GLY A 66 1.11 -10.88 7.17
C GLY A 66 1.85 -10.03 6.15
N VAL A 67 2.05 -8.74 6.38
CA VAL A 67 2.86 -7.88 5.50
C VAL A 67 4.34 -8.05 5.84
N ARG A 68 5.19 -8.23 4.82
CA ARG A 68 6.66 -8.16 4.94
C ARG A 68 7.10 -6.69 5.06
N GLY A 69 6.79 -6.08 6.20
CA GLY A 69 7.04 -4.66 6.46
C GLY A 69 8.53 -4.25 6.46
N GLY A 70 8.77 -2.93 6.52
CA GLY A 70 10.12 -2.36 6.51
C GLY A 70 10.80 -2.33 5.14
N GLN A 71 10.03 -2.54 4.07
CA GLN A 71 10.53 -2.63 2.70
C GLN A 71 9.82 -1.62 1.80
N VAL A 72 10.53 -1.15 0.79
CA VAL A 72 9.97 -0.39 -0.33
C VAL A 72 10.06 -1.28 -1.56
N HIS A 73 8.92 -1.82 -1.99
CA HIS A 73 8.83 -2.60 -3.22
C HIS A 73 8.75 -1.64 -4.40
N THR A 74 9.85 -1.44 -5.11
CA THR A 74 9.91 -0.52 -6.25
C THR A 74 10.89 -1.00 -7.31
N ARG A 75 10.54 -0.75 -8.57
CA ARG A 75 11.50 -0.68 -9.68
C ARG A 75 11.54 0.78 -10.07
N TRP A 76 12.45 1.57 -9.48
CA TRP A 76 12.47 3.01 -9.69
C TRP A 76 12.93 3.34 -11.12
N PRO A 77 12.07 3.93 -11.97
CA PRO A 77 12.42 4.20 -13.35
C PRO A 77 13.28 5.46 -13.51
N GLY A 78 13.30 6.36 -12.51
CA GLY A 78 13.88 7.70 -12.63
C GLY A 78 12.84 8.76 -12.99
N LEU A 79 13.30 10.01 -13.14
CA LEU A 79 12.47 11.17 -13.52
C LEU A 79 12.95 11.84 -14.82
N GLY A 80 13.88 11.23 -15.55
CA GLY A 80 14.32 11.72 -16.84
C GLY A 80 13.22 11.54 -17.88
N THR A 81 13.15 12.45 -18.85
CA THR A 81 12.07 12.49 -19.86
C THR A 81 11.89 11.18 -20.62
N ALA A 82 12.97 10.45 -20.90
CA ALA A 82 12.93 9.14 -21.56
C ALA A 82 12.33 8.01 -20.70
N GLN A 83 12.16 8.23 -19.39
CA GLN A 83 11.64 7.26 -18.42
C GLN A 83 10.18 7.54 -18.06
N LEU A 84 9.63 8.67 -18.51
CA LEU A 84 8.26 9.07 -18.26
C LEU A 84 7.32 8.45 -19.28
N VAL A 85 6.08 8.21 -18.87
CA VAL A 85 5.00 7.79 -19.76
C VAL A 85 4.03 8.95 -19.81
N ASP A 86 3.91 9.60 -20.98
CA ASP A 86 3.11 10.82 -21.15
C ASP A 86 3.42 11.84 -20.04
N ASP A 87 4.70 12.20 -19.86
CA ASP A 87 5.23 13.10 -18.80
C ASP A 87 4.94 12.69 -17.33
N ASP A 88 4.35 11.53 -17.10
CA ASP A 88 4.05 11.03 -15.77
C ASP A 88 5.13 10.07 -15.29
N LEU A 89 5.26 9.98 -13.96
CA LEU A 89 6.08 8.93 -13.37
C LEU A 89 5.52 7.56 -13.79
N ALA A 90 6.35 6.74 -14.43
CA ALA A 90 5.94 5.43 -14.91
C ALA A 90 5.52 4.52 -13.73
N VAL A 91 4.36 3.87 -13.89
CA VAL A 91 3.88 2.85 -12.96
C VAL A 91 4.67 1.57 -13.20
N THR A 92 5.41 1.10 -12.20
CA THR A 92 6.28 -0.08 -12.33
C THR A 92 5.81 -1.30 -11.54
N VAL A 93 4.76 -1.14 -10.74
CA VAL A 93 4.10 -2.23 -10.02
C VAL A 93 2.60 -2.08 -10.22
N ASP A 94 1.97 -3.11 -10.79
CA ASP A 94 0.52 -3.14 -10.92
C ASP A 94 -0.13 -3.41 -9.55
N TYR A 95 -1.04 -2.53 -9.12
CA TYR A 95 -1.72 -2.66 -7.83
C TYR A 95 -2.50 -3.97 -7.71
N ARG A 96 -2.98 -4.54 -8.83
CA ARG A 96 -3.70 -5.81 -8.85
C ARG A 96 -2.79 -6.97 -8.46
N SER A 97 -1.49 -6.90 -8.75
CA SER A 97 -0.51 -7.89 -8.29
C SER A 97 -0.38 -7.85 -6.76
N VAL A 98 -0.31 -6.65 -6.16
CA VAL A 98 -0.28 -6.47 -4.70
C VAL A 98 -1.56 -7.00 -4.06
N LEU A 99 -2.73 -6.62 -4.59
CA LEU A 99 -4.02 -7.08 -4.08
C LEU A 99 -4.22 -8.58 -4.29
N SER A 100 -3.68 -9.17 -5.35
CA SER A 100 -3.74 -10.61 -5.59
C SER A 100 -2.98 -11.39 -4.53
N GLU A 101 -1.81 -10.92 -4.09
CA GLU A 101 -1.08 -11.51 -2.96
C GLU A 101 -1.89 -11.42 -1.67
N VAL A 102 -2.50 -10.26 -1.41
CA VAL A 102 -3.38 -10.06 -0.26
C VAL A 102 -4.54 -11.05 -0.28
N VAL A 103 -5.23 -11.19 -1.41
CA VAL A 103 -6.36 -12.11 -1.56
C VAL A 103 -5.92 -13.54 -1.26
N ARG A 104 -4.84 -13.99 -1.90
CA ARG A 104 -4.30 -15.35 -1.74
C ARG A 104 -3.91 -15.70 -0.30
N VAL A 105 -3.36 -14.73 0.44
CA VAL A 105 -2.84 -14.98 1.80
C VAL A 105 -3.93 -14.78 2.87
N ARG A 106 -4.88 -13.87 2.66
CA ARG A 106 -5.82 -13.44 3.70
C ARG A 106 -7.21 -14.05 3.58
N TYR A 107 -7.57 -14.59 2.42
CA TYR A 107 -8.91 -15.07 2.14
C TYR A 107 -8.87 -16.51 1.60
N PRO A 108 -9.88 -17.33 1.93
CA PRO A 108 -10.02 -18.67 1.36
C PRO A 108 -10.63 -18.60 -0.06
N THR A 109 -10.07 -17.77 -0.93
CA THR A 109 -10.52 -17.58 -2.32
C THR A 109 -9.33 -17.42 -3.25
N ASP A 110 -9.52 -17.78 -4.52
CA ASP A 110 -8.51 -17.54 -5.54
C ASP A 110 -8.53 -16.06 -5.97
N ALA A 111 -7.35 -15.49 -6.20
CA ALA A 111 -7.22 -14.15 -6.76
C ALA A 111 -7.86 -14.04 -8.16
N SER A 112 -7.88 -15.12 -8.95
CA SER A 112 -8.53 -15.15 -10.27
C SER A 112 -10.03 -14.96 -10.21
N ALA A 113 -10.68 -15.26 -9.07
CA ALA A 113 -12.10 -14.97 -8.87
C ALA A 113 -12.35 -13.47 -8.66
N VAL A 114 -11.36 -12.73 -8.15
CA VAL A 114 -11.42 -11.28 -7.93
C VAL A 114 -10.89 -10.50 -9.14
N PHE A 115 -9.83 -11.01 -9.79
CA PHE A 115 -9.18 -10.43 -10.95
C PHE A 115 -9.16 -11.43 -12.13
N PRO A 116 -10.32 -11.66 -12.77
CA PRO A 116 -10.42 -12.66 -13.84
C PRO A 116 -9.56 -12.28 -15.05
N GLY A 117 -8.80 -13.24 -15.57
CA GLY A 117 -7.91 -13.07 -16.73
C GLY A 117 -6.62 -12.29 -16.44
N PHE A 118 -6.42 -11.81 -15.22
CA PHE A 118 -5.18 -11.14 -14.81
C PHE A 118 -4.15 -12.16 -14.33
N VAL A 119 -2.93 -12.07 -14.84
CA VAL A 119 -1.79 -12.88 -14.38
C VAL A 119 -0.95 -12.02 -13.44
N ALA A 120 -1.09 -12.25 -12.14
CA ALA A 120 -0.37 -11.49 -11.12
C ALA A 120 1.13 -11.79 -11.14
N GLU A 121 1.94 -10.74 -11.02
CA GLU A 121 3.37 -10.85 -10.75
C GLU A 121 3.61 -11.03 -9.24
N GLY A 122 4.67 -11.74 -8.88
CA GLY A 122 5.11 -11.83 -7.48
C GLY A 122 5.82 -10.53 -7.06
N VAL A 123 5.17 -9.75 -6.22
CA VAL A 123 5.68 -8.50 -5.64
C VAL A 123 6.42 -8.76 -4.32
N GLY A 124 5.98 -9.76 -3.55
CA GLY A 124 6.56 -10.17 -2.28
C GLY A 124 6.14 -9.31 -1.09
N VAL A 125 4.95 -8.69 -1.15
CA VAL A 125 4.42 -7.83 -0.08
C VAL A 125 3.93 -8.68 1.09
N MET A 126 3.41 -9.87 0.83
CA MET A 126 2.86 -10.76 1.86
C MET A 126 3.84 -11.87 2.29
N ALA A 127 3.75 -12.26 3.57
CA ALA A 127 4.55 -13.29 4.23
C ALA A 127 4.25 -14.70 3.73
#